data_AF-A0A3C1RY64-F1
#
_entry.id   AF-A0A3C1RY64-F1
#
_cell.length_a   1.000
_cell.length_b   1.000
_cell.length_c   1.000
_cell.angle_alpha   90.00
_cell.angle_beta   90.00
_cell.angle_gamma   90.00
#
_symmetry.space_group_name_H-M   'P 1'
#
loop_
_entity.id
_entity.type
_entity.pdbx_description
1 polymer ?
#
loop_
_entity_poly.entity_id
_entity_poly.type
_entity_poly.pdbx_seq_one_letter_code
_entity_poly.pdbx_strand_id
1 'polypeptide(L)'
;MSNKTLLRLKFILLFPAVLFAQDYNWKNTPPEQSNYFDIIHKNKNRLQRLRSKNTRKSKKQIKQFERWANFWGDRISPNGKFISPKHTYNEWVKENSKKNKSTSSRNEKTDSWSLLGPTSPPQSNIGFYPGMGRINTLALQKDNTKIMYVGTPAGGIWKTYDGGLTWAPKSDNLTNIGISHIITSPTNSSLLYAATGDWDGSNNYSIGVIKSTDAGESWNLTGLEFNITDFNSISKLLIDPNNTNIIFATTRNSIKKSTNGGDTWTDIYIETNDYFNDIQYNTKLTVILYYMLLQEIMVFTDQQIMELIGKRFLFLALEG
;
A
#
# COMPACT_ATOMS: atom_id res chain seq x y z
N MET A 1 40.70 -21.94 81.62
CA MET A 1 40.61 -20.47 81.67
C MET A 1 40.23 -19.94 80.28
N SER A 2 38.98 -19.45 80.17
CA SER A 2 38.41 -18.52 79.17
C SER A 2 38.87 -18.55 77.70
N ASN A 3 38.07 -19.17 76.82
CA ASN A 3 38.02 -18.86 75.39
C ASN A 3 37.51 -17.43 75.16
N LYS A 4 38.31 -16.56 74.52
CA LYS A 4 37.85 -15.23 74.07
C LYS A 4 37.33 -15.33 72.63
N THR A 5 36.02 -15.26 72.47
CA THR A 5 35.34 -15.17 71.18
C THR A 5 35.52 -13.76 70.61
N LEU A 6 36.29 -13.61 69.53
CA LEU A 6 36.47 -12.33 68.83
C LEU A 6 35.35 -12.16 67.78
N LEU A 7 34.35 -11.34 68.11
CA LEU A 7 33.29 -10.93 67.18
C LEU A 7 33.86 -9.85 66.24
N ARG A 8 34.21 -10.20 65.00
CA ARG A 8 34.58 -9.20 63.97
C ARG A 8 33.33 -8.75 63.21
N LEU A 9 32.86 -7.55 63.56
CA LEU A 9 31.79 -6.83 62.86
C LEU A 9 32.24 -6.50 61.43
N LYS A 10 31.59 -7.06 60.40
CA LYS A 10 31.82 -6.68 59.00
C LYS A 10 30.95 -5.46 58.67
N PHE A 11 31.55 -4.29 58.58
CA PHE A 11 30.90 -3.12 57.99
C PHE A 11 30.77 -3.32 56.47
N ILE A 12 29.55 -3.46 55.97
CA ILE A 12 29.25 -3.44 54.54
C ILE A 12 29.12 -1.97 54.12
N LEU A 13 30.12 -1.46 53.39
CA LEU A 13 30.05 -0.17 52.71
C LEU A 13 29.09 -0.27 51.53
N LEU A 14 27.87 0.24 51.71
CA LEU A 14 26.92 0.47 50.62
C LEU A 14 27.40 1.65 49.78
N PHE A 15 28.01 1.37 48.62
CA PHE A 15 28.23 2.38 47.59
C PHE A 15 26.88 2.79 46.99
N PRO A 16 26.52 4.09 46.97
CA PRO A 16 25.37 4.54 46.21
C PRO A 16 25.68 4.37 44.73
N ALA A 17 24.99 3.44 44.07
CA ALA A 17 25.00 3.35 42.62
C ALA A 17 24.37 4.63 42.07
N VAL A 18 25.20 5.52 41.52
CA VAL A 18 24.71 6.66 40.73
C VAL A 18 24.11 6.07 39.46
N LEU A 19 22.79 5.89 39.45
CA LEU A 19 22.04 5.57 38.24
C LEU A 19 22.16 6.77 37.30
N PHE A 20 23.01 6.66 36.27
CA PHE A 20 22.97 7.61 35.17
C PHE A 20 21.60 7.47 34.50
N ALA A 21 20.80 8.54 34.54
CA ALA A 21 19.56 8.60 33.80
C ALA A 21 19.86 8.36 32.31
N GLN A 22 19.39 7.22 31.79
CA GLN A 22 19.48 6.92 30.37
C GLN A 22 18.78 8.03 29.58
N ASP A 23 19.45 8.55 28.55
CA ASP A 23 18.85 9.56 27.68
C ASP A 23 17.61 8.95 26.99
N TYR A 24 16.44 9.53 27.26
CA TYR A 24 15.18 9.06 26.70
C TYR A 24 15.20 9.13 25.17
N ASN A 25 15.06 7.98 24.52
CA ASN A 25 15.11 7.85 23.07
C ASN A 25 13.73 8.09 22.43
N TRP A 26 13.39 9.37 22.29
CA TRP A 26 12.14 9.83 21.68
C TRP A 26 11.91 9.36 20.22
N LYS A 27 12.97 8.95 19.51
CA LYS A 27 12.85 8.49 18.11
C LYS A 27 12.23 7.11 17.99
N ASN A 28 12.43 6.26 19.00
CA ASN A 28 12.01 4.87 18.98
C ASN A 28 10.78 4.65 19.87
N THR A 29 10.15 5.73 20.35
CA THR A 29 8.98 5.60 21.22
C THR A 29 7.73 5.48 20.35
N PRO A 30 6.99 4.35 20.39
CA PRO A 30 5.78 4.18 19.59
C PRO A 30 4.75 5.25 19.94
N PRO A 31 4.21 6.01 18.97
CA PRO A 31 3.23 7.06 19.24
C PRO A 31 1.99 6.56 20.00
N GLU A 32 1.55 5.33 19.71
CA GLU A 32 0.32 4.74 20.27
C GLU A 32 0.37 4.49 21.78
N GLN A 33 1.56 4.30 22.34
CA GLN A 33 1.78 4.04 23.76
C GLN A 33 2.38 5.25 24.49
N SER A 34 2.38 6.41 23.84
CA SER A 34 3.11 7.59 24.30
C SER A 34 2.23 8.81 24.41
N ASN A 35 2.71 9.79 25.17
CA ASN A 35 2.11 11.10 25.26
C ASN A 35 3.13 12.16 24.82
N TYR A 36 2.70 13.08 23.96
CA TYR A 36 3.53 14.17 23.47
C TYR A 36 4.07 15.04 24.60
N PHE A 37 3.22 15.44 25.56
CA PHE A 37 3.63 16.29 26.67
C PHE A 37 4.68 15.60 27.55
N ASP A 38 4.54 14.29 27.79
CA ASP A 38 5.53 13.49 28.52
C ASP A 38 6.87 13.44 27.79
N ILE A 39 6.87 13.27 26.46
CA ILE A 39 8.09 13.25 25.65
C ILE A 39 8.80 14.61 25.71
N ILE A 40 8.05 15.71 25.59
CA ILE A 40 8.58 17.07 25.71
C ILE A 40 9.20 17.27 27.10
N HIS A 41 8.47 16.88 28.15
CA HIS A 41 8.91 17.00 29.53
C HIS A 41 10.20 16.20 29.80
N LYS A 42 10.24 14.92 29.43
CA LYS A 42 11.40 14.03 29.59
C LYS A 42 12.64 14.54 28.84
N ASN A 43 12.46 15.25 27.72
CA ASN A 43 13.58 15.78 26.94
C ASN A 43 14.09 17.15 27.40
N LYS A 44 13.39 17.86 28.29
CA LYS A 44 13.75 19.22 28.73
C LYS A 44 15.18 19.30 29.27
N ASN A 45 15.53 18.42 30.21
CA ASN A 45 16.87 18.39 30.83
C ASN A 45 17.96 17.97 29.82
N ARG A 46 17.65 17.06 28.88
CA ARG A 46 18.57 16.67 27.81
C ARG A 46 18.85 17.85 26.88
N LEU A 47 17.82 18.58 26.46
CA LEU A 47 17.98 19.75 25.60
C LEU A 47 18.79 20.86 26.29
N GLN A 48 18.57 21.09 27.58
CA GLN A 48 19.35 22.06 28.35
C GLN A 48 20.84 21.69 28.39
N ARG A 49 21.17 20.42 28.69
CA ARG A 49 22.54 19.87 28.64
C ARG A 49 23.18 19.97 27.24
N LEU A 50 22.38 19.89 26.17
CA LEU A 50 22.88 20.06 24.81
C LEU A 50 23.12 21.53 24.46
N ARG A 51 22.25 22.44 24.91
CA ARG A 51 22.39 23.88 24.69
C ARG A 51 23.67 24.42 25.33
N SER A 52 24.04 23.93 26.53
CA SER A 52 25.28 24.35 27.21
C SER A 52 26.55 23.91 26.49
N LYS A 53 26.53 22.77 25.77
CA LYS A 53 27.71 22.28 25.01
C LYS A 53 28.03 23.11 23.77
N ASN A 54 27.03 23.73 23.14
CA ASN A 54 27.15 24.61 21.96
C ASN A 54 27.95 24.05 20.73
N THR A 55 28.17 22.74 20.64
CA THR A 55 28.87 22.11 19.50
C THR A 55 27.96 21.90 18.28
N ARG A 56 28.54 21.75 17.08
CA ARG A 56 27.78 21.39 15.85
C ARG A 56 26.89 20.16 16.05
N LYS A 57 27.40 19.13 16.73
CA LYS A 57 26.65 17.89 17.04
C LYS A 57 25.45 18.16 17.94
N SER A 58 25.63 18.97 19.00
CA SER A 58 24.55 19.33 19.92
C SER A 58 23.43 20.13 19.23
N LYS A 59 23.80 21.12 18.40
CA LYS A 59 22.85 21.91 17.60
C LYS A 59 22.04 21.04 16.65
N LYS A 60 22.67 20.05 15.98
CA LYS A 60 21.98 19.10 15.11
C LYS A 60 20.94 18.27 15.88
N GLN A 61 21.29 17.78 17.07
CA GLN A 61 20.39 16.99 17.90
C GLN A 61 19.20 17.81 18.42
N ILE A 62 19.42 19.07 18.80
CA ILE A 62 18.34 20.00 19.20
C ILE A 62 17.38 20.22 18.03
N LYS A 63 17.90 20.61 16.86
CA LYS A 63 17.09 20.84 15.65
C LYS A 63 16.26 19.63 15.26
N GLN A 64 16.80 18.42 15.35
CA GLN A 64 16.05 17.20 15.05
C GLN A 64 14.86 17.02 16.00
N PHE A 65 15.05 17.25 17.29
CA PHE A 65 13.97 17.13 18.27
C PHE A 65 12.94 18.25 18.10
N GLU A 66 13.37 19.50 17.89
CA GLU A 66 12.47 20.63 17.72
C GLU A 66 11.61 20.51 16.45
N ARG A 67 12.17 20.00 15.34
CA ARG A 67 11.39 19.69 14.13
C ARG A 67 10.35 18.61 14.39
N TRP A 68 10.72 17.56 15.13
CA TRP A 68 9.77 16.53 15.53
C TRP A 68 8.67 17.10 16.45
N ALA A 69 9.03 17.92 17.44
CA ALA A 69 8.08 18.53 18.35
C ALA A 69 7.10 19.46 17.62
N ASN A 70 7.61 20.29 16.72
CA ASN A 70 6.79 21.18 15.90
C ASN A 70 5.86 20.38 14.96
N PHE A 71 6.37 19.32 14.31
CA PHE A 71 5.55 18.45 13.46
C PHE A 71 4.39 17.82 14.25
N TRP A 72 4.61 17.38 15.49
CA TRP A 72 3.56 16.72 16.27
C TRP A 72 2.67 17.65 17.07
N GLY A 73 3.11 18.88 17.39
CA GLY A 73 2.39 19.82 18.25
C GLY A 73 0.94 20.08 17.81
N ASP A 74 0.69 20.09 16.50
CA ASP A 74 -0.63 20.34 15.93
C ASP A 74 -1.41 19.05 15.57
N ARG A 75 -0.84 17.87 15.85
CA ARG A 75 -1.36 16.54 15.43
C ARG A 75 -1.66 15.61 16.60
N ILE A 76 -1.90 16.20 17.76
CA ILE A 76 -2.21 15.50 19.01
C ILE A 76 -3.58 15.92 19.50
N SER A 77 -4.20 15.05 20.29
CA SER A 77 -5.43 15.39 21.01
C SER A 77 -5.15 16.36 22.17
N PRO A 78 -6.17 17.02 22.74
CA PRO A 78 -5.99 17.99 23.84
C PRO A 78 -5.26 17.43 25.07
N ASN A 79 -5.32 16.11 25.30
CA ASN A 79 -4.62 15.45 26.40
C ASN A 79 -3.19 14.99 26.05
N GLY A 80 -2.70 15.32 24.86
CA GLY A 80 -1.34 14.98 24.40
C GLY A 80 -1.19 13.61 23.77
N LYS A 81 -2.26 12.80 23.64
CA LYS A 81 -2.18 11.52 22.93
C LYS A 81 -2.04 11.74 21.42
N PHE A 82 -1.18 10.95 20.80
CA PHE A 82 -1.04 10.90 19.36
C PHE A 82 -2.32 10.35 18.73
N ILE A 83 -2.74 10.99 17.64
CA ILE A 83 -3.95 10.61 16.92
C ILE A 83 -3.59 9.41 16.01
N SER A 84 -4.40 8.34 16.07
CA SER A 84 -4.23 7.19 15.19
C SER A 84 -4.39 7.61 13.72
N PRO A 85 -3.60 7.06 12.77
CA PRO A 85 -3.77 7.32 11.34
C PRO A 85 -5.20 7.08 10.84
N LYS A 86 -5.94 6.16 11.47
CA LYS A 86 -7.33 5.84 11.10
C LYS A 86 -8.36 6.85 11.62
N HIS A 87 -7.99 7.73 12.55
CA HIS A 87 -8.92 8.66 13.18
C HIS A 87 -9.62 9.57 12.16
N THR A 88 -8.85 10.26 11.31
CA THR A 88 -9.40 11.20 10.31
C THR A 88 -10.35 10.50 9.35
N TYR A 89 -10.00 9.29 8.89
CA TYR A 89 -10.86 8.47 8.05
C TYR A 89 -12.17 8.11 8.76
N ASN A 90 -12.10 7.65 10.01
CA ASN A 90 -13.30 7.30 10.78
C ASN A 90 -14.20 8.52 11.03
N GLU A 91 -13.65 9.70 11.32
CA GLU A 91 -14.43 10.92 11.48
C GLU A 91 -15.06 11.37 10.16
N TRP A 92 -14.34 11.25 9.04
CA TRP A 92 -14.89 11.50 7.71
C TRP A 92 -16.06 10.55 7.38
N VAL A 93 -15.92 9.24 7.64
CA VAL A 93 -17.01 8.27 7.46
C VAL A 93 -18.23 8.65 8.30
N LYS A 94 -18.03 9.05 9.56
CA LYS A 94 -19.11 9.51 10.44
C LYS A 94 -19.81 10.74 9.86
N GLU A 95 -19.08 11.75 9.42
CA GLU A 95 -19.66 12.96 8.82
C GLU A 95 -20.43 12.66 7.53
N ASN A 96 -19.91 11.82 6.65
CA ASN A 96 -20.63 11.39 5.45
C ASN A 96 -21.90 10.60 5.78
N SER A 97 -21.86 9.73 6.80
CA SER A 97 -23.05 9.01 7.26
C SER A 97 -24.13 9.94 7.84
N LYS A 98 -23.74 11.07 8.44
CA LYS A 98 -24.67 12.11 8.91
C LYS A 98 -25.27 12.88 7.74
N LYS A 99 -24.46 13.27 6.75
CA LYS A 99 -24.93 13.95 5.53
C LYS A 99 -25.98 13.11 4.80
N ASN A 100 -25.70 11.81 4.59
CA ASN A 100 -26.63 10.88 3.93
C ASN A 100 -27.93 10.62 4.71
N LYS A 101 -27.98 10.90 6.02
CA LYS A 101 -29.21 10.84 6.84
C LYS A 101 -29.99 12.15 6.85
N SER A 102 -29.37 13.26 6.48
CA SER A 102 -29.95 14.61 6.51
C SER A 102 -30.50 15.08 5.15
N THR A 103 -30.38 14.25 4.10
CA THR A 103 -30.62 14.61 2.69
C THR A 103 -32.08 14.71 2.27
N SER A 104 -33.05 14.76 3.20
CA SER A 104 -34.46 14.95 2.83
C SER A 104 -34.89 16.42 2.63
N SER A 105 -34.04 17.44 2.87
CA SER A 105 -34.53 18.84 2.78
C SER A 105 -33.52 19.97 2.55
N ARG A 106 -32.26 19.74 2.17
CA ARG A 106 -31.33 20.84 1.86
C ARG A 106 -30.81 20.72 0.43
N ASN A 107 -31.06 21.76 -0.37
CA ASN A 107 -30.36 21.98 -1.65
C ASN A 107 -28.86 21.86 -1.39
N GLU A 108 -28.28 20.75 -1.80
CA GLU A 108 -26.87 20.48 -1.63
C GLU A 108 -26.10 21.51 -2.44
N LYS A 109 -25.43 22.43 -1.73
CA LYS A 109 -24.39 23.24 -2.35
C LYS A 109 -23.25 22.26 -2.67
N THR A 110 -23.20 21.82 -3.91
CA THR A 110 -22.14 20.96 -4.39
C THR A 110 -20.87 21.80 -4.42
N ASP A 111 -19.97 21.57 -3.48
CA ASP A 111 -18.61 22.10 -3.58
C ASP A 111 -17.99 21.46 -4.82
N SER A 112 -17.97 22.21 -5.93
CA SER A 112 -17.49 21.72 -7.22
C SER A 112 -15.97 21.73 -7.23
N TRP A 113 -15.36 20.57 -7.00
CA TRP A 113 -13.94 20.38 -7.27
C TRP A 113 -13.68 20.60 -8.76
N SER A 114 -12.64 21.38 -9.07
CA SER A 114 -12.21 21.62 -10.46
C SER A 114 -10.74 21.28 -10.62
N LEU A 115 -10.40 20.70 -11.76
CA LEU A 115 -9.02 20.41 -12.13
C LEU A 115 -8.29 21.73 -12.41
N LEU A 116 -7.24 22.05 -11.64
CA LEU A 116 -6.42 23.23 -11.86
C LEU A 116 -5.28 23.02 -12.89
N GLY A 117 -5.14 21.79 -13.39
CA GLY A 117 -4.13 21.41 -14.37
C GLY A 117 -2.92 20.70 -13.76
N PRO A 118 -1.92 20.33 -14.60
CA PRO A 118 -1.82 20.66 -16.03
C PRO A 118 -2.80 19.88 -16.91
N THR A 119 -3.43 20.56 -17.88
CA THR A 119 -4.30 19.96 -18.91
C THR A 119 -3.61 19.82 -20.27
N SER A 120 -2.36 20.25 -20.36
CA SER A 120 -1.52 20.14 -21.54
C SER A 120 -0.10 19.78 -21.10
N PRO A 121 0.64 19.01 -21.92
CA PRO A 121 2.03 18.67 -21.65
C PRO A 121 2.85 19.91 -21.24
N PRO A 122 3.44 19.96 -20.04
CA PRO A 122 4.27 21.08 -19.65
C PRO A 122 5.50 21.16 -20.56
N GLN A 123 5.91 22.38 -20.92
CA GLN A 123 7.13 22.58 -21.67
C GLN A 123 8.34 22.13 -20.84
N SER A 124 9.08 21.16 -21.37
CA SER A 124 10.30 20.65 -20.74
C SER A 124 11.51 21.42 -21.27
N ASN A 125 12.30 22.00 -20.36
CA ASN A 125 13.59 22.64 -20.69
C ASN A 125 14.77 21.65 -20.64
N ILE A 126 14.50 20.37 -20.39
CA ILE A 126 15.48 19.28 -20.47
C ILE A 126 15.26 18.53 -21.79
N GLY A 127 16.33 17.99 -22.39
CA GLY A 127 16.31 17.36 -23.73
C GLY A 127 15.43 16.11 -23.89
N PHE A 128 14.62 15.76 -22.89
CA PHE A 128 13.57 14.75 -22.99
C PHE A 128 12.32 15.21 -22.23
N TYR A 129 11.15 14.71 -22.62
CA TYR A 129 9.90 15.00 -21.93
C TYR A 129 9.61 13.87 -20.92
N PRO A 130 9.55 14.16 -19.61
CA PRO A 130 9.33 13.13 -18.58
C PRO A 130 7.88 12.62 -18.48
N GLY A 131 6.96 13.15 -19.28
CA GLY A 131 5.52 12.81 -19.16
C GLY A 131 4.79 13.64 -18.09
N MET A 132 3.47 13.50 -18.02
CA MET A 132 2.63 14.07 -16.94
C MET A 132 2.31 13.06 -15.83
N GLY A 133 2.81 11.83 -15.97
CA GLY A 133 2.52 10.72 -15.07
C GLY A 133 2.65 9.38 -15.78
N ARG A 134 2.73 8.30 -15.00
CA ARG A 134 2.73 6.92 -15.51
C ARG A 134 1.32 6.33 -15.42
N ILE A 135 0.95 5.59 -16.45
CA ILE A 135 -0.21 4.69 -16.45
C ILE A 135 0.34 3.27 -16.38
N ASN A 136 -0.15 2.47 -15.43
CA ASN A 136 0.27 1.08 -15.26
C ASN A 136 -0.60 0.13 -16.10
N THR A 137 -1.89 0.45 -16.26
CA THR A 137 -2.85 -0.47 -16.89
C THR A 137 -3.96 0.30 -17.61
N LEU A 138 -4.44 -0.30 -18.70
CA LEU A 138 -5.65 0.09 -19.44
C LEU A 138 -6.49 -1.18 -19.61
N ALA A 139 -7.76 -1.12 -19.21
CA ALA A 139 -8.73 -2.18 -19.42
C ALA A 139 -9.92 -1.64 -20.22
N LEU A 140 -10.46 -2.46 -21.11
CA LEU A 140 -11.59 -2.12 -21.97
C LEU A 140 -12.81 -2.94 -21.55
N GLN A 141 -13.98 -2.33 -21.54
CA GLN A 141 -15.21 -3.11 -21.41
C GLN A 141 -15.47 -3.87 -22.72
N LYS A 142 -15.71 -5.18 -22.62
CA LYS A 142 -15.83 -6.08 -23.77
C LYS A 142 -16.92 -5.65 -24.76
N ASP A 143 -18.08 -5.24 -24.25
CA ASP A 143 -19.26 -4.93 -25.07
C ASP A 143 -19.21 -3.49 -25.64
N ASN A 144 -18.34 -2.64 -25.09
CA ASN A 144 -18.21 -1.25 -25.52
C ASN A 144 -16.80 -0.72 -25.23
N THR A 145 -15.95 -0.70 -26.25
CA THR A 145 -14.56 -0.23 -26.16
C THR A 145 -14.43 1.27 -25.89
N LYS A 146 -15.52 2.06 -25.96
CA LYS A 146 -15.52 3.46 -25.49
C LYS A 146 -15.50 3.56 -23.98
N ILE A 147 -15.92 2.51 -23.27
CA ILE A 147 -15.82 2.43 -21.82
C ILE A 147 -14.49 1.78 -21.46
N MET A 148 -13.62 2.57 -20.85
CA MET A 148 -12.27 2.16 -20.51
C MET A 148 -11.92 2.56 -19.09
N TYR A 149 -10.98 1.82 -18.52
CA TYR A 149 -10.46 2.03 -17.17
C TYR A 149 -8.95 2.15 -17.24
N VAL A 150 -8.38 3.15 -16.58
CA VAL A 150 -6.92 3.24 -16.39
C VAL A 150 -6.57 3.19 -14.92
N GLY A 151 -5.50 2.47 -14.61
CA GLY A 151 -4.91 2.41 -13.28
C GLY A 151 -3.53 3.04 -13.29
N THR A 152 -3.21 3.77 -12.24
CA THR A 152 -1.97 4.53 -12.14
C THR A 152 -1.23 4.22 -10.83
N PRO A 153 0.09 4.45 -10.75
CA PRO A 153 0.90 4.13 -9.56
C PRO A 153 0.46 4.81 -8.27
N ALA A 154 -0.07 6.03 -8.37
CA ALA A 154 -0.39 6.88 -7.23
C ALA A 154 -1.53 7.87 -7.53
N GLY A 155 -2.24 7.70 -8.65
CA GLY A 155 -3.33 8.58 -9.08
C GLY A 155 -4.68 7.87 -9.15
N GLY A 156 -4.79 6.62 -8.70
CA GLY A 156 -6.05 5.89 -8.64
C GLY A 156 -6.48 5.23 -9.95
N ILE A 157 -7.76 4.85 -9.94
CA ILE A 157 -8.53 4.32 -11.06
C ILE A 157 -9.29 5.48 -11.69
N TRP A 158 -9.24 5.57 -13.01
CA TRP A 158 -10.04 6.50 -13.79
C TRP A 158 -10.88 5.73 -14.81
N LYS A 159 -12.07 6.24 -15.07
CA LYS A 159 -13.00 5.67 -16.05
C LYS A 159 -13.40 6.72 -17.08
N THR A 160 -13.48 6.30 -18.33
CA THR A 160 -14.08 7.07 -19.43
C THR A 160 -15.31 6.34 -19.96
N TYR A 161 -16.24 7.09 -20.52
CA TYR A 161 -17.44 6.59 -21.19
C TYR A 161 -17.46 6.94 -22.69
N ASP A 162 -16.51 7.75 -23.14
CA ASP A 162 -16.52 8.42 -24.44
C ASP A 162 -15.25 8.15 -25.27
N GLY A 163 -14.56 7.04 -25.00
CA GLY A 163 -13.35 6.68 -25.73
C GLY A 163 -12.12 7.48 -25.32
N GLY A 164 -12.13 8.05 -24.11
CA GLY A 164 -10.97 8.73 -23.51
C GLY A 164 -10.94 10.23 -23.74
N LEU A 165 -12.03 10.83 -24.22
CA LEU A 165 -12.16 12.29 -24.35
C LEU A 165 -12.31 12.92 -22.96
N THR A 166 -13.07 12.28 -22.08
CA THR A 166 -13.22 12.68 -20.67
C THR A 166 -12.99 11.51 -19.73
N TRP A 167 -12.45 11.81 -18.55
CA TRP A 167 -12.14 10.83 -17.51
C TRP A 167 -12.66 11.30 -16.16
N ALA A 168 -13.22 10.38 -15.37
CA ALA A 168 -13.66 10.61 -14.01
C ALA A 168 -12.90 9.69 -13.05
N PRO A 169 -12.45 10.18 -11.87
CA PRO A 169 -11.82 9.34 -10.87
C PRO A 169 -12.85 8.38 -10.26
N LYS A 170 -12.39 7.17 -9.91
CA LYS A 170 -13.22 6.06 -9.40
C LYS A 170 -12.68 5.41 -8.14
N SER A 171 -11.65 5.99 -7.55
CA SER A 171 -10.97 5.42 -6.37
C SER A 171 -10.62 6.46 -5.31
N ASP A 172 -11.24 7.64 -5.33
CA ASP A 172 -10.91 8.74 -4.39
C ASP A 172 -11.16 8.39 -2.92
N ASN A 173 -12.03 7.39 -2.68
CA ASN A 173 -12.35 6.89 -1.34
C ASN A 173 -11.43 5.75 -0.87
N LEU A 174 -10.49 5.28 -1.70
CA LEU A 174 -9.55 4.24 -1.29
C LEU A 174 -8.44 4.82 -0.41
N THR A 175 -8.06 4.08 0.62
CA THR A 175 -6.95 4.45 1.52
C THR A 175 -5.58 4.31 0.87
N ASN A 176 -5.50 3.50 -0.19
CA ASN A 176 -4.35 3.36 -1.08
C ASN A 176 -4.86 3.39 -2.52
N ILE A 177 -4.33 4.32 -3.31
CA ILE A 177 -4.78 4.59 -4.69
C ILE A 177 -3.78 4.11 -5.74
N GLY A 178 -2.74 3.36 -5.36
CA GLY A 178 -1.88 2.72 -6.34
C GLY A 178 -2.58 1.54 -6.99
N ILE A 179 -2.51 1.46 -8.33
CA ILE A 179 -3.11 0.38 -9.12
C ILE A 179 -2.06 -0.20 -10.06
N SER A 180 -1.76 -1.49 -9.91
CA SER A 180 -0.89 -2.24 -10.80
C SER A 180 -1.62 -2.75 -12.03
N HIS A 181 -2.84 -3.28 -11.83
CA HIS A 181 -3.58 -3.95 -12.89
C HIS A 181 -5.09 -3.85 -12.71
N ILE A 182 -5.83 -3.77 -13.80
CA ILE A 182 -7.30 -3.86 -13.82
C ILE A 182 -7.69 -4.95 -14.82
N ILE A 183 -8.63 -5.80 -14.43
CA ILE A 183 -9.27 -6.77 -15.33
C ILE A 183 -10.78 -6.59 -15.30
N THR A 184 -11.38 -6.64 -16.48
CA THR A 184 -12.84 -6.64 -16.69
C THR A 184 -13.33 -8.05 -16.91
N SER A 185 -14.51 -8.38 -16.40
CA SER A 185 -15.10 -9.68 -16.65
C SER A 185 -15.46 -9.88 -18.14
N PRO A 186 -15.19 -11.07 -18.70
CA PRO A 186 -15.48 -11.41 -20.09
C PRO A 186 -16.96 -11.70 -20.36
N THR A 187 -17.79 -11.82 -19.33
CA THR A 187 -19.22 -12.15 -19.45
C THR A 187 -20.14 -11.19 -18.67
N ASN A 188 -19.58 -10.32 -17.82
CA ASN A 188 -20.34 -9.37 -17.02
C ASN A 188 -19.64 -8.01 -16.98
N SER A 189 -20.10 -7.06 -17.79
CA SER A 189 -19.56 -5.70 -17.88
C SER A 189 -19.54 -4.92 -16.56
N SER A 190 -20.35 -5.30 -15.56
CA SER A 190 -20.36 -4.65 -14.23
C SER A 190 -19.29 -5.20 -13.28
N LEU A 191 -18.70 -6.36 -13.59
CA LEU A 191 -17.75 -7.04 -12.72
C LEU A 191 -16.30 -6.71 -13.12
N LEU A 192 -15.56 -6.10 -12.20
CA LEU A 192 -14.15 -5.79 -12.37
C LEU A 192 -13.35 -6.17 -11.14
N TYR A 193 -12.06 -6.43 -11.34
CA TYR A 193 -11.09 -6.57 -10.27
C TYR A 193 -9.88 -5.67 -10.54
N ALA A 194 -9.28 -5.13 -9.49
CA ALA A 194 -8.06 -4.37 -9.59
C ALA A 194 -7.04 -4.84 -8.55
N ALA A 195 -5.79 -4.99 -8.99
CA ALA A 195 -4.63 -5.21 -8.16
C ALA A 195 -4.14 -3.86 -7.67
N THR A 196 -4.18 -3.64 -6.35
CA THR A 196 -3.66 -2.42 -5.75
C THR A 196 -2.12 -2.47 -5.64
N GLY A 197 -1.50 -1.30 -5.51
CA GLY A 197 -0.05 -1.13 -5.44
C GLY A 197 0.55 -0.64 -6.76
N ASP A 198 1.87 -0.70 -6.85
CA ASP A 198 2.64 -0.28 -8.00
C ASP A 198 3.78 -1.26 -8.26
N TRP A 199 3.49 -2.30 -9.04
CA TRP A 199 4.45 -3.35 -9.36
C TRP A 199 5.73 -2.80 -10.02
N ASP A 200 5.58 -1.98 -11.05
CA ASP A 200 6.70 -1.56 -11.90
C ASP A 200 7.63 -0.52 -11.24
N GLY A 201 7.07 0.36 -10.41
CA GLY A 201 7.83 1.45 -9.78
C GLY A 201 8.08 1.28 -8.29
N SER A 202 7.43 0.30 -7.64
CA SER A 202 7.46 0.12 -6.18
C SER A 202 7.12 1.41 -5.40
N ASN A 203 6.34 2.32 -5.98
CA ASN A 203 5.98 3.59 -5.34
C ASN A 203 4.91 3.38 -4.25
N ASN A 204 4.05 2.37 -4.41
CA ASN A 204 3.01 2.00 -3.46
C ASN A 204 2.99 0.47 -3.28
N TYR A 205 2.97 0.03 -2.02
CA TYR A 205 2.73 -1.37 -1.69
C TYR A 205 1.25 -1.71 -1.84
N SER A 206 0.95 -2.96 -2.16
CA SER A 206 -0.41 -3.44 -2.36
C SER A 206 -1.13 -3.58 -1.02
N ILE A 207 -2.43 -3.26 -0.99
CA ILE A 207 -3.35 -3.65 0.07
C ILE A 207 -4.15 -4.91 -0.32
N GLY A 208 -3.83 -5.51 -1.46
CA GLY A 208 -4.51 -6.69 -1.98
C GLY A 208 -5.31 -6.43 -3.27
N VAL A 209 -6.32 -7.26 -3.50
CA VAL A 209 -7.23 -7.16 -4.65
C VAL A 209 -8.54 -6.51 -4.21
N ILE A 210 -9.01 -5.55 -5.00
CA ILE A 210 -10.32 -4.94 -4.86
C ILE A 210 -11.23 -5.38 -6.01
N LYS A 211 -12.54 -5.42 -5.74
CA LYS A 211 -13.60 -5.85 -6.66
C LYS A 211 -14.65 -4.76 -6.78
N SER A 212 -15.14 -4.58 -8.00
CA SER A 212 -16.33 -3.78 -8.29
C SER A 212 -17.42 -4.66 -8.91
N THR A 213 -18.66 -4.41 -8.53
CA THR A 213 -19.86 -5.06 -9.08
C THR A 213 -20.81 -4.06 -9.75
N ASP A 214 -20.37 -2.83 -9.94
CA ASP A 214 -21.12 -1.69 -10.49
C ASP A 214 -20.32 -0.96 -11.58
N ALA A 215 -19.54 -1.71 -12.37
CA ALA A 215 -18.74 -1.20 -13.48
C ALA A 215 -17.68 -0.17 -13.03
N GLY A 216 -17.04 -0.40 -11.88
CA GLY A 216 -15.97 0.45 -11.35
C GLY A 216 -16.45 1.75 -10.71
N GLU A 217 -17.74 1.88 -10.37
CA GLU A 217 -18.25 3.05 -9.65
C GLU A 217 -17.91 2.99 -8.15
N SER A 218 -17.89 1.79 -7.57
CA SER A 218 -17.40 1.53 -6.23
C SER A 218 -16.53 0.26 -6.16
N TRP A 219 -15.68 0.19 -5.15
CA TRP A 219 -14.69 -0.86 -4.98
C TRP A 219 -14.68 -1.35 -3.53
N ASN A 220 -14.66 -2.68 -3.36
CA ASN A 220 -14.58 -3.34 -2.06
C ASN A 220 -13.36 -4.25 -2.02
N LEU A 221 -12.79 -4.45 -0.82
CA LEU A 221 -11.74 -5.45 -0.62
C LEU A 221 -12.29 -6.85 -0.90
N THR A 222 -11.43 -7.68 -1.49
CA THR A 222 -11.65 -9.13 -1.64
C THR A 222 -10.96 -9.87 -0.48
N GLY A 223 -11.03 -11.21 -0.45
CA GLY A 223 -10.31 -12.00 0.56
C GLY A 223 -8.78 -12.02 0.41
N LEU A 224 -8.22 -11.42 -0.65
CA LEU A 224 -6.78 -11.20 -0.76
C LEU A 224 -6.45 -9.80 -0.26
N GLU A 225 -6.05 -9.71 1.00
CA GLU A 225 -5.71 -8.46 1.69
C GLU A 225 -4.26 -8.51 2.19
N PHE A 226 -3.57 -7.37 2.16
CA PHE A 226 -2.21 -7.23 2.66
C PHE A 226 -2.08 -6.02 3.58
N ASN A 227 -1.20 -6.11 4.58
CA ASN A 227 -0.76 -4.91 5.27
C ASN A 227 0.31 -4.22 4.43
N ILE A 228 0.28 -2.88 4.41
CA ILE A 228 1.31 -2.09 3.73
C ILE A 228 2.73 -2.33 4.29
N THR A 229 2.84 -2.83 5.53
CA THR A 229 4.09 -3.19 6.20
C THR A 229 4.66 -4.51 5.70
N ASP A 230 3.88 -5.32 4.99
CA ASP A 230 4.31 -6.60 4.45
C ASP A 230 5.06 -6.42 3.12
N PHE A 231 5.08 -5.18 2.59
CA PHE A 231 5.76 -4.80 1.35
C PHE A 231 5.37 -5.65 0.14
N ASN A 232 4.15 -6.20 0.18
CA ASN A 232 3.61 -7.03 -0.88
C ASN A 232 3.23 -6.21 -2.11
N SER A 233 3.27 -6.87 -3.26
CA SER A 233 2.87 -6.32 -4.54
C SER A 233 2.20 -7.41 -5.38
N ILE A 234 1.28 -6.97 -6.24
CA ILE A 234 0.59 -7.81 -7.22
C ILE A 234 0.91 -7.23 -8.59
N SER A 235 1.40 -8.06 -9.49
CA SER A 235 1.75 -7.65 -10.86
C SER A 235 0.55 -7.69 -11.79
N LYS A 236 -0.14 -8.83 -11.83
CA LYS A 236 -1.23 -9.10 -12.76
C LYS A 236 -2.35 -9.87 -12.11
N LEU A 237 -3.53 -9.68 -12.69
CA LEU A 237 -4.72 -10.48 -12.43
C LEU A 237 -5.13 -11.16 -13.73
N LEU A 238 -5.66 -12.36 -13.63
CA LEU A 238 -6.25 -13.08 -14.76
C LEU A 238 -7.60 -13.65 -14.32
N ILE A 239 -8.62 -13.45 -15.14
CA ILE A 239 -9.96 -14.03 -14.95
C ILE A 239 -10.18 -15.12 -15.99
N ASP A 240 -10.76 -16.23 -15.55
CA ASP A 240 -11.12 -17.31 -16.46
C ASP A 240 -12.21 -16.84 -17.45
N PRO A 241 -12.00 -17.00 -18.77
CA PRO A 241 -12.95 -16.55 -19.79
C PRO A 241 -14.30 -17.27 -19.74
N ASN A 242 -14.34 -18.49 -19.18
CA ASN A 242 -15.52 -19.33 -19.12
C ASN A 242 -16.15 -19.36 -17.71
N ASN A 243 -15.38 -19.01 -16.67
CA ASN A 243 -15.87 -18.99 -15.30
C ASN A 243 -15.34 -17.80 -14.49
N THR A 244 -16.14 -16.74 -14.39
CA THR A 244 -15.75 -15.49 -13.71
C THR A 244 -15.50 -15.61 -12.20
N ASN A 245 -15.78 -16.77 -11.60
CA ASN A 245 -15.42 -17.06 -10.21
C ASN A 245 -13.96 -17.50 -10.07
N ILE A 246 -13.33 -17.95 -11.15
CA ILE A 246 -11.94 -18.36 -11.18
C ILE A 246 -11.06 -17.16 -11.55
N ILE A 247 -10.21 -16.77 -10.61
CA ILE A 247 -9.33 -15.60 -10.74
C ILE A 247 -7.95 -15.98 -10.22
N PHE A 248 -6.93 -15.50 -10.88
CA PHE A 248 -5.55 -15.66 -10.47
C PHE A 248 -4.93 -14.30 -10.19
N ALA A 249 -4.01 -14.26 -9.24
CA ALA A 249 -3.21 -13.10 -8.90
C ALA A 249 -1.74 -13.52 -8.81
N THR A 250 -0.89 -12.87 -9.59
CA THR A 250 0.56 -13.04 -9.51
C THR A 250 1.10 -12.04 -8.49
N THR A 251 1.62 -12.57 -7.40
CA THR A 251 2.24 -11.77 -6.33
C THR A 251 3.75 -11.86 -6.45
N ARG A 252 4.45 -11.21 -5.52
CA ARG A 252 5.91 -11.28 -5.42
C ARG A 252 6.38 -12.74 -5.39
N ASN A 253 5.92 -13.55 -4.44
CA ASN A 253 6.51 -14.88 -4.19
C ASN A 253 5.55 -16.04 -4.44
N SER A 254 4.35 -15.76 -4.95
CA SER A 254 3.36 -16.81 -5.16
C SER A 254 2.32 -16.44 -6.21
N ILE A 255 1.69 -17.48 -6.74
CA ILE A 255 0.50 -17.36 -7.57
C ILE A 255 -0.68 -17.80 -6.72
N LYS A 256 -1.64 -16.89 -6.58
CA LYS A 256 -2.86 -17.13 -5.82
C LYS A 256 -4.02 -17.37 -6.76
N LYS A 257 -4.90 -18.31 -6.40
CA LYS A 257 -6.13 -18.62 -7.11
C LYS A 257 -7.33 -18.43 -6.20
N SER A 258 -8.38 -17.82 -6.73
CA SER A 258 -9.73 -17.84 -6.16
C SER A 258 -10.63 -18.70 -7.06
N THR A 259 -11.59 -19.40 -6.46
CA THR A 259 -12.62 -20.18 -7.17
C THR A 259 -14.04 -19.72 -6.82
N ASN A 260 -14.16 -18.62 -6.07
CA ASN A 260 -15.41 -18.05 -5.58
C ASN A 260 -15.47 -16.52 -5.81
N GLY A 261 -14.87 -16.04 -6.90
CA GLY A 261 -14.99 -14.63 -7.30
C GLY A 261 -14.26 -13.66 -6.37
N GLY A 262 -13.15 -14.10 -5.80
CA GLY A 262 -12.26 -13.29 -4.96
C GLY A 262 -12.55 -13.38 -3.46
N ASP A 263 -13.59 -14.08 -3.02
CA ASP A 263 -13.94 -14.13 -1.59
C ASP A 263 -12.88 -14.86 -0.75
N THR A 264 -12.29 -15.92 -1.30
CA THR A 264 -11.10 -16.58 -0.71
C THR A 264 -10.05 -16.88 -1.76
N TRP A 265 -8.80 -16.98 -1.31
CA TRP A 265 -7.64 -17.19 -2.16
C TRP A 265 -6.72 -18.25 -1.57
N THR A 266 -6.17 -19.11 -2.43
CA THR A 266 -5.18 -20.13 -2.07
C THR A 266 -3.94 -19.98 -2.91
N ASP A 267 -2.77 -20.23 -2.31
CA ASP A 267 -1.53 -20.34 -3.08
C ASP A 267 -1.55 -21.65 -3.88
N ILE A 268 -1.40 -21.55 -5.19
CA ILE A 268 -1.29 -22.71 -6.09
C ILE A 268 0.15 -22.96 -6.53
N TYR A 269 1.02 -21.96 -6.36
CA TYR A 269 2.44 -22.06 -6.59
C TYR A 269 3.16 -21.02 -5.72
N ILE A 270 4.29 -21.41 -5.12
CA ILE A 270 5.10 -20.55 -4.26
C ILE A 270 6.55 -20.70 -4.69
N GLU A 271 7.20 -19.58 -4.98
CA GLU A 271 8.64 -19.52 -5.23
C GLU A 271 9.22 -18.34 -4.45
N THR A 272 10.17 -18.63 -3.57
CA THR A 272 10.58 -17.68 -2.51
C THR A 272 11.58 -16.62 -2.97
N ASN A 273 12.22 -16.84 -4.12
CA ASN A 273 13.28 -15.98 -4.65
C ASN A 273 12.96 -15.40 -6.04
N ASP A 274 11.72 -15.55 -6.52
CA ASP A 274 11.33 -15.09 -7.85
C ASP A 274 10.15 -14.10 -7.79
N TYR A 275 9.83 -13.51 -8.94
CA TYR A 275 8.78 -12.54 -9.17
C TYR A 275 7.95 -12.90 -10.40
N PHE A 276 6.67 -13.21 -10.20
CA PHE A 276 5.73 -13.44 -11.30
C PHE A 276 5.31 -12.10 -11.91
N ASN A 277 5.63 -11.86 -13.17
CA ASN A 277 5.35 -10.59 -13.84
C ASN A 277 4.08 -10.64 -14.67
N ASP A 278 3.77 -11.79 -15.27
CA ASP A 278 2.63 -11.92 -16.15
C ASP A 278 1.98 -13.30 -16.09
N ILE A 279 0.69 -13.32 -16.42
CA ILE A 279 -0.15 -14.52 -16.44
C ILE A 279 -1.22 -14.37 -17.54
N GLN A 280 -1.36 -15.39 -18.38
CA GLN A 280 -2.31 -15.37 -19.48
C GLN A 280 -2.85 -16.77 -19.79
N TYR A 281 -4.04 -16.86 -20.37
CA TYR A 281 -4.49 -18.11 -21.00
C TYR A 281 -3.88 -18.24 -22.40
N ASN A 282 -3.58 -19.47 -22.80
CA ASN A 282 -3.29 -19.79 -24.19
C ASN A 282 -4.58 -20.02 -25.01
N THR A 283 -4.43 -20.23 -26.32
CA THR A 283 -5.54 -20.50 -27.23
C THR A 283 -6.34 -21.77 -26.90
N LYS A 284 -5.75 -22.68 -26.11
CA LYS A 284 -6.38 -23.91 -25.61
C LYS A 284 -6.95 -23.76 -24.19
N LEU A 285 -7.05 -22.53 -23.68
CA LEU A 285 -7.56 -22.23 -22.33
C LEU A 285 -6.74 -22.86 -21.19
N THR A 286 -5.48 -23.20 -21.46
CA THR A 286 -4.48 -23.56 -20.46
C THR A 286 -3.80 -22.29 -19.95
N VAL A 287 -3.49 -22.21 -18.65
CA VAL A 287 -2.81 -21.03 -18.08
C VAL A 287 -1.32 -21.10 -18.39
N ILE A 288 -0.80 -20.06 -19.04
CA ILE A 288 0.63 -19.81 -19.26
C ILE A 288 1.08 -18.66 -18.35
N LEU A 289 2.24 -18.84 -17.72
CA LEU A 289 2.81 -17.93 -16.74
C LEU A 289 4.21 -17.49 -17.16
N TYR A 290 4.49 -16.19 -16.98
CA TYR A 290 5.79 -15.59 -17.24
C TYR A 290 6.32 -14.92 -15.96
N TYR A 291 7.53 -15.28 -15.55
CA TYR A 291 8.21 -14.65 -14.41
C TYR A 291 9.63 -14.20 -14.78
N MET A 292 10.20 -13.29 -13.99
CA MET A 292 11.48 -12.65 -14.30
C MET A 292 12.50 -12.79 -13.17
N LEU A 293 13.00 -14.02 -13.04
CA LEU A 293 14.40 -14.35 -12.80
C LEU A 293 14.65 -15.60 -13.68
N LEU A 294 15.81 -15.71 -14.34
CA LEU A 294 16.16 -16.79 -15.28
C LEU A 294 15.50 -16.84 -16.69
N GLN A 295 14.54 -15.97 -17.03
CA GLN A 295 13.82 -15.96 -18.33
C GLN A 295 13.07 -17.27 -18.63
N GLU A 296 12.28 -17.76 -17.67
CA GLU A 296 11.58 -19.04 -17.79
C GLU A 296 10.07 -18.82 -18.03
N ILE A 297 9.50 -19.64 -18.91
CA ILE A 297 8.06 -19.70 -19.18
C ILE A 297 7.55 -20.99 -18.55
N MET A 298 6.56 -20.87 -17.68
CA MET A 298 5.87 -22.04 -17.11
C MET A 298 4.48 -22.19 -17.70
N VAL A 299 4.08 -23.45 -17.90
CA VAL A 299 2.74 -23.78 -18.39
C VAL A 299 2.06 -24.68 -17.35
N PHE A 300 0.87 -24.27 -16.95
CA PHE A 300 0.06 -24.97 -15.95
C PHE A 300 -1.16 -25.56 -16.64
N THR A 301 -1.30 -26.87 -16.58
CA THR A 301 -2.55 -27.56 -16.94
C THR A 301 -3.35 -27.86 -15.67
N ASP A 302 -4.64 -28.12 -15.80
CA ASP A 302 -5.56 -28.37 -14.68
C ASP A 302 -5.15 -29.54 -13.75
N GLN A 303 -4.08 -30.29 -14.07
CA GLN A 303 -3.64 -31.46 -13.31
C GLN A 303 -2.16 -31.49 -12.88
N GLN A 304 -1.28 -30.61 -13.38
CA GLN A 304 0.14 -30.59 -12.97
C GLN A 304 0.87 -29.32 -13.47
N ILE A 305 1.91 -28.91 -12.74
CA ILE A 305 2.95 -28.02 -13.27
C ILE A 305 3.71 -28.82 -14.32
N MET A 306 3.57 -28.46 -15.60
CA MET A 306 4.41 -29.04 -16.64
C MET A 306 5.68 -28.20 -16.71
N GLU A 307 6.77 -28.78 -16.24
CA GLU A 307 8.06 -28.10 -16.07
C GLU A 307 8.70 -27.69 -17.42
N LEU A 308 9.30 -26.49 -17.43
CA LEU A 308 10.33 -25.96 -18.33
C LEU A 308 10.18 -26.20 -19.85
N ILE A 309 9.55 -25.25 -20.55
CA ILE A 309 9.90 -25.01 -21.96
C ILE A 309 11.07 -24.03 -21.94
N GLY A 310 12.29 -24.58 -22.07
CA GLY A 310 13.57 -23.94 -21.75
C GLY A 310 13.88 -22.56 -22.36
N LYS A 311 15.05 -22.04 -21.95
CA LYS A 311 15.70 -20.72 -22.18
C LYS A 311 15.79 -20.15 -23.61
N ARG A 312 14.86 -20.42 -24.52
CA ARG A 312 14.83 -19.79 -25.85
C ARG A 312 13.44 -19.27 -26.13
N PHE A 313 13.36 -17.95 -26.33
CA PHE A 313 12.27 -17.30 -27.04
C PHE A 313 11.98 -18.09 -28.33
N LEU A 314 10.90 -18.87 -28.33
CA LEU A 314 10.26 -19.32 -29.54
C LEU A 314 8.84 -18.77 -29.52
N PHE A 315 8.61 -17.75 -30.36
CA PHE A 315 7.27 -17.44 -30.83
C PHE A 315 6.76 -18.70 -31.53
N LEU A 316 5.94 -19.51 -30.85
CA LEU A 316 5.10 -20.49 -31.51
C LEU A 316 3.84 -19.76 -31.97
N ALA A 317 3.93 -19.16 -33.16
CA ALA A 317 2.78 -19.13 -34.04
C ALA A 317 2.42 -20.59 -34.34
N LEU A 318 1.31 -21.08 -33.78
CA LEU A 318 0.77 -22.37 -34.18
C LEU A 318 -0.19 -22.11 -35.34
N GLU A 319 0.33 -22.36 -36.54
CA GLU A 319 -0.49 -22.71 -37.71
C GLU A 319 -1.29 -23.99 -37.41
N GLY A 320 -2.55 -23.98 -37.85
CA GLY A 320 -3.55 -25.04 -37.68
C GLY A 320 -4.95 -24.48 -37.80
#